data_AF-A0ABD2Z1F2-F1
#
_entry.id   AF-A0ABD2Z1F2-F1
#
_cell.length_a   1.000
_cell.length_b   1.000
_cell.length_c   1.000
_cell.angle_alpha   90.00
_cell.angle_beta   90.00
_cell.angle_gamma   90.00
#
_symmetry.space_group_name_H-M   'P 1'
#
loop_
_entity.id
_entity.type
_entity.pdbx_description
1 polymer ?
#
loop_
_entity_poly.entity_id
_entity_poly.type
_entity_poly.pdbx_seq_one_letter_code
_entity_poly.pdbx_strand_id
1 'polypeptide(L)'
;MTLDLRDNQLSGGILHRIGEYTELRVLLLGGNNLLGHIPLHVCNLKQLTIVDLSRNKFSGPLPSCFSNISFGREYFDTNAFYSPDEGFSTGGSLQTYLYNSSLDVDQFVTEDFTFSVEQEEVEFTTKSRTESYAGNILNFMSGLDLSDNRLTGEIPSEFGGLIAIRALNLSRNFLQGSIPSSLSMLIQVESLDISYNNFSGDIPSSLDSLHFLSIFNVSYNNLSGRTPEKGQFANFDERNYKGNPGLCGPLLKRSCGPVNVAQPGNVGDHGENVGDHGKEADGAIDKVAFTWSFFGSYLVTLLALVVIVCISPYYRRAWSYYIDVLVLSRFYEYCRYRKW
;
A
#
# COMPACT_ATOMS: atom_id res chain seq x y z
N MET A 1 14.17 19.08 -0.17
CA MET A 1 13.38 19.80 -1.20
C MET A 1 12.41 18.83 -1.87
N THR A 2 11.15 19.24 -2.07
CA THR A 2 10.15 18.47 -2.83
C THR A 2 9.88 19.14 -4.19
N LEU A 3 9.83 18.34 -5.24
CA LEU A 3 9.32 18.74 -6.55
C LEU A 3 8.06 17.92 -6.85
N ASP A 4 6.90 18.56 -6.76
CA ASP A 4 5.61 17.97 -7.11
C ASP A 4 5.07 18.58 -8.40
N LEU A 5 4.97 17.76 -9.44
CA LEU A 5 4.38 18.09 -10.73
C LEU A 5 3.36 17.02 -11.17
N ARG A 6 2.75 16.31 -10.20
CA ARG A 6 1.81 15.22 -10.49
C ARG A 6 0.54 15.68 -11.18
N ASP A 7 -0.12 14.73 -11.83
CA ASP A 7 -1.47 14.87 -12.41
C ASP A 7 -1.60 16.10 -13.32
N ASN A 8 -0.59 16.29 -14.15
CA ASN A 8 -0.47 17.36 -15.14
C ASN A 8 -0.44 16.79 -16.57
N GLN A 9 -0.23 17.64 -17.56
CA GLN A 9 -0.11 17.25 -18.97
C GLN A 9 1.33 17.29 -19.50
N LEU A 10 2.34 17.19 -18.61
CA LEU A 10 3.75 17.28 -19.01
C LEU A 10 4.10 16.17 -20.00
N SER A 11 4.89 16.50 -21.01
CA SER A 11 5.30 15.59 -22.07
C SER A 11 6.79 15.74 -22.40
N GLY A 12 7.32 14.84 -23.23
CA GLY A 12 8.77 14.72 -23.44
C GLY A 12 9.42 13.82 -22.39
N GLY A 13 10.74 13.75 -22.37
CA GLY A 13 11.50 12.97 -21.39
C GLY A 13 11.93 13.79 -20.18
N ILE A 14 12.32 13.10 -19.10
CA ILE A 14 12.99 13.75 -17.97
C ILE A 14 14.33 14.33 -18.46
N LEU A 15 14.54 15.62 -18.23
CA LEU A 15 15.78 16.29 -18.63
C LEU A 15 16.97 15.78 -17.80
N HIS A 16 18.13 15.60 -18.44
CA HIS A 16 19.36 15.16 -17.76
C HIS A 16 19.78 16.09 -16.61
N ARG A 17 19.45 17.39 -16.71
CA ARG A 17 19.73 18.39 -15.67
C ARG A 17 19.05 18.12 -14.35
N ILE A 18 18.07 17.20 -14.28
CA ILE A 18 17.47 16.83 -13.01
C ILE A 18 18.51 16.33 -12.01
N GLY A 19 19.60 15.73 -12.49
CA GLY A 19 20.70 15.25 -11.66
C GLY A 19 21.57 16.36 -11.02
N GLU A 20 21.34 17.64 -11.36
CA GLU A 20 22.02 18.79 -10.75
C GLU A 20 21.38 19.22 -9.42
N TYR A 21 20.13 18.80 -9.15
CA TYR A 21 19.40 19.17 -7.94
C TYR A 21 19.69 18.23 -6.76
N THR A 22 20.93 18.19 -6.28
CA THR A 22 21.39 17.21 -5.26
C THR A 22 20.63 17.22 -3.94
N GLU A 23 19.95 18.32 -3.62
CA GLU A 23 19.11 18.50 -2.41
C GLU A 23 17.65 17.98 -2.59
N LEU A 24 17.34 17.44 -3.78
CA LEU A 24 16.03 16.90 -4.06
C LEU A 24 15.81 15.61 -3.27
N ARG A 25 14.75 15.63 -2.47
CA ARG A 25 14.37 14.57 -1.54
C ARG A 25 13.12 13.83 -2.00
N VAL A 26 12.14 14.57 -2.52
CA VAL A 26 10.90 13.99 -3.03
C VAL A 26 10.73 14.45 -4.47
N LEU A 27 10.58 13.49 -5.38
CA LEU A 27 10.33 13.71 -6.79
C LEU A 27 9.00 13.07 -7.19
N LEU A 28 7.99 13.89 -7.47
CA LEU A 28 6.65 13.42 -7.81
C LEU A 28 6.27 13.92 -9.21
N LEU A 29 6.34 13.03 -10.19
CA LEU A 29 6.01 13.27 -11.60
C LEU A 29 4.86 12.37 -12.09
N GLY A 30 4.22 11.64 -11.19
CA GLY A 30 3.14 10.69 -11.51
C GLY A 30 1.95 11.33 -12.22
N GLY A 31 1.24 10.59 -13.08
CA GLY A 31 0.02 11.08 -13.73
C GLY A 31 0.26 12.11 -14.84
N ASN A 32 1.30 11.92 -15.66
CA ASN A 32 1.67 12.82 -16.75
C ASN A 32 1.76 12.07 -18.10
N ASN A 33 2.21 12.75 -19.15
CA ASN A 33 2.47 12.19 -20.48
C ASN A 33 3.97 12.04 -20.79
N LEU A 34 4.82 11.88 -19.77
CA LEU A 34 6.27 11.77 -19.93
C LEU A 34 6.63 10.46 -20.66
N LEU A 35 7.62 10.51 -21.54
CA LEU A 35 8.00 9.43 -22.44
C LEU A 35 9.52 9.24 -22.51
N GLY A 36 9.94 8.14 -23.11
CA GLY A 36 11.35 7.80 -23.23
C GLY A 36 11.86 7.04 -22.01
N HIS A 37 13.18 7.01 -21.83
CA HIS A 37 13.83 6.25 -20.77
C HIS A 37 13.93 7.08 -19.49
N ILE A 38 13.91 6.41 -18.34
CA ILE A 38 14.30 7.03 -17.08
C ILE A 38 15.82 7.30 -17.15
N PRO A 39 16.28 8.56 -17.12
CA PRO A 39 17.68 8.86 -17.35
C PRO A 39 18.53 8.49 -16.13
N LEU A 40 19.73 7.96 -16.37
CA LEU A 40 20.69 7.59 -15.31
C LEU A 40 21.07 8.76 -14.40
N HIS A 41 20.91 10.00 -14.87
CA HIS A 41 21.16 11.22 -14.10
C HIS A 41 20.26 11.35 -12.86
N VAL A 42 19.09 10.70 -12.83
CA VAL A 42 18.26 10.61 -11.61
C VAL A 42 19.03 9.94 -10.47
N CYS A 43 19.96 9.02 -10.78
CA CYS A 43 20.78 8.34 -9.78
C CYS A 43 21.86 9.24 -9.13
N ASN A 44 22.04 10.48 -9.62
CA ASN A 44 22.90 11.47 -8.95
C ASN A 44 22.23 12.10 -7.73
N LEU A 45 20.91 11.94 -7.60
CA LEU A 45 20.12 12.52 -6.52
C LEU A 45 20.19 11.63 -5.27
N LYS A 46 21.23 11.85 -4.45
CA LYS A 46 21.55 10.98 -3.31
C LYS A 46 20.63 11.13 -2.11
N GLN A 47 19.93 12.27 -2.01
CA GLN A 47 19.01 12.58 -0.92
C GLN A 47 17.57 12.11 -1.18
N LEU A 48 17.28 11.53 -2.35
CA LEU A 48 15.92 11.06 -2.65
C LEU A 48 15.46 10.01 -1.64
N THR A 49 14.24 10.22 -1.11
CA THR A 49 13.50 9.28 -0.27
C THR A 49 12.24 8.80 -0.97
N ILE A 50 11.56 9.65 -1.72
CA ILE A 50 10.33 9.30 -2.45
C ILE A 50 10.48 9.66 -3.92
N VAL A 51 10.18 8.69 -4.78
CA VAL A 51 10.13 8.86 -6.22
C VAL A 51 8.82 8.28 -6.74
N ASP A 52 7.98 9.13 -7.32
CA ASP A 52 6.76 8.73 -8.03
C ASP A 52 6.87 9.14 -9.50
N LEU A 53 7.08 8.16 -10.37
CA LEU A 53 7.04 8.30 -11.83
C LEU A 53 5.85 7.54 -12.43
N SER A 54 4.86 7.17 -11.61
CA SER A 54 3.74 6.32 -12.00
C SER A 54 2.84 6.96 -13.06
N ARG A 55 1.97 6.19 -13.71
CA ARG A 55 0.95 6.71 -14.65
C ARG A 55 1.56 7.66 -15.70
N ASN A 56 2.57 7.17 -16.41
CA ASN A 56 3.29 7.90 -17.47
C ASN A 56 3.47 6.97 -18.69
N LYS A 57 4.36 7.32 -19.62
CA LYS A 57 4.69 6.52 -20.82
C LYS A 57 6.19 6.18 -20.88
N PHE A 58 6.86 6.07 -19.72
CA PHE A 58 8.27 5.67 -19.68
C PHE A 58 8.46 4.27 -20.25
N SER A 59 9.57 4.06 -20.95
CA SER A 59 9.90 2.83 -21.66
C SER A 59 11.36 2.44 -21.44
N GLY A 60 11.70 1.21 -21.80
CA GLY A 60 13.06 0.70 -21.65
C GLY A 60 13.32 0.08 -20.28
N PRO A 61 14.57 -0.31 -19.98
CA PRO A 61 14.93 -1.02 -18.75
C PRO A 61 14.92 -0.12 -17.52
N LEU A 62 14.73 -0.75 -16.37
CA LEU A 62 14.93 -0.12 -15.06
C LEU A 62 16.43 0.24 -14.87
N PRO A 63 16.77 1.48 -14.51
CA PRO A 63 18.13 1.87 -14.15
C PRO A 63 18.65 1.08 -12.94
N SER A 64 19.67 0.24 -13.12
CA SER A 64 20.30 -0.47 -11.99
C SER A 64 20.89 0.47 -10.95
N CYS A 65 21.29 1.68 -11.37
CA CYS A 65 21.86 2.70 -10.49
C CYS A 65 20.92 3.27 -9.43
N PHE A 66 19.63 2.91 -9.44
CA PHE A 66 18.73 3.23 -8.32
C PHE A 66 19.28 2.69 -7.00
N SER A 67 20.04 1.58 -7.02
CA SER A 67 20.75 1.03 -5.87
C SER A 67 21.75 2.01 -5.23
N ASN A 68 22.21 3.02 -5.98
CA ASN A 68 23.15 4.03 -5.49
C ASN A 68 22.45 5.22 -4.82
N ILE A 69 21.12 5.21 -4.73
CA ILE A 69 20.32 6.21 -4.02
C ILE A 69 20.07 5.68 -2.61
N SER A 70 20.22 6.54 -1.60
CA SER A 70 20.14 6.13 -0.20
C SER A 70 18.72 5.75 0.24
N PHE A 71 17.68 6.32 -0.39
CA PHE A 71 16.27 6.18 0.02
C PHE A 71 16.09 6.39 1.53
N GLY A 72 16.79 7.37 2.09
CA GLY A 72 16.70 7.73 3.51
C GLY A 72 17.54 6.89 4.46
N ARG A 73 18.46 6.04 3.97
CA ARG A 73 19.34 5.19 4.80
C ARG A 73 20.06 5.94 5.94
N GLU A 74 20.40 7.22 5.76
CA GLU A 74 21.15 8.02 6.74
C GLU A 74 20.26 8.82 7.72
N TYR A 75 18.96 8.96 7.46
CA TYR A 75 18.04 9.77 8.26
C TYR A 75 17.01 8.89 8.99
N PHE A 76 17.47 7.98 9.84
CA PHE A 76 16.58 7.32 10.82
C PHE A 76 16.69 8.07 12.16
N ASP A 77 16.12 9.27 12.22
CA ASP A 77 15.96 9.95 13.50
C ASP A 77 14.86 9.23 14.28
N THR A 78 15.16 8.62 15.43
CA THR A 78 14.19 7.86 16.24
C THR A 78 13.10 8.73 16.89
N ASN A 79 13.13 10.04 16.66
CA ASN A 79 12.34 11.02 17.39
C ASN A 79 10.96 11.32 16.78
N ALA A 80 10.48 10.52 15.80
CA ALA A 80 9.15 10.68 15.17
C ALA A 80 7.97 10.78 16.15
N PHE A 81 8.10 10.09 17.29
CA PHE A 81 7.07 9.98 18.31
C PHE A 81 7.28 10.93 19.49
N TYR A 82 8.36 11.71 19.50
CA TYR A 82 8.47 12.88 20.37
C TYR A 82 7.71 14.03 19.73
N SER A 83 6.41 14.09 20.02
CA SER A 83 5.76 15.39 20.10
C SER A 83 6.49 16.13 21.23
N PRO A 84 6.98 17.36 21.04
CA PRO A 84 7.16 18.23 22.20
C PRO A 84 5.74 18.38 22.75
N ASP A 85 5.45 17.70 23.86
CA ASP A 85 4.25 18.02 24.64
C ASP A 85 4.23 19.53 24.79
N GLU A 86 3.14 20.17 24.37
CA GLU A 86 2.91 21.56 24.74
C GLU A 86 3.09 21.65 26.25
N GLY A 87 4.10 22.41 26.67
CA GLY A 87 4.51 22.49 28.05
C GLY A 87 3.33 22.83 28.94
N PHE A 88 2.86 21.87 29.71
CA PHE A 88 2.01 22.15 30.85
C PHE A 88 2.88 22.87 31.88
N SER A 89 2.82 24.20 31.85
CA SER A 89 3.43 25.05 32.87
C SER A 89 2.71 24.84 34.19
N THR A 90 3.08 23.81 34.95
CA THR A 90 2.79 23.75 36.38
C THR A 90 3.94 24.36 37.16
N GLY A 91 3.84 25.66 37.39
CA GLY A 91 4.40 26.23 38.61
C GLY A 91 3.72 25.57 39.80
N GLY A 92 4.38 24.60 40.42
CA GLY A 92 3.83 23.88 41.56
C GLY A 92 4.75 22.75 42.02
N SER A 93 5.49 23.03 43.10
CA SER A 93 6.31 22.08 43.86
C SER A 93 5.65 20.70 44.05
N LEU A 94 6.25 19.66 43.49
CA LEU A 94 6.00 18.27 43.88
C LEU A 94 7.34 17.62 44.27
N GLN A 95 7.48 17.33 45.57
CA GLN A 95 8.58 16.55 46.12
C GLN A 95 8.52 15.13 45.56
N THR A 96 9.55 14.73 44.82
CA THR A 96 9.79 13.34 44.43
C THR A 96 10.79 12.69 45.38
N TYR A 97 10.41 11.55 45.95
CA TYR A 97 11.32 10.65 46.67
C TYR A 97 12.41 10.16 45.70
N LEU A 98 13.67 10.36 46.10
CA LEU A 98 14.86 9.93 45.39
C LEU A 98 14.91 8.40 45.27
N TYR A 99 14.91 7.89 44.04
CA TYR A 99 15.61 6.65 43.71
C TYR A 99 16.77 7.02 42.78
N ASN A 100 17.99 6.91 43.30
CA ASN A 100 19.21 7.14 42.54
C ASN A 100 19.38 6.06 41.49
N SER A 101 19.21 6.44 40.23
CA SER A 101 19.89 5.80 39.12
C SER A 101 20.41 6.91 38.23
N SER A 102 21.74 7.03 38.19
CA SER A 102 22.51 8.02 37.43
C SER A 102 22.15 7.93 35.95
N LEU A 103 21.36 8.90 35.46
CA LEU A 103 21.28 9.18 34.03
C LEU A 103 21.83 10.59 33.83
N ASP A 104 23.04 10.61 33.26
CA ASP A 104 23.74 11.81 32.82
C ASP A 104 22.95 12.42 31.66
N VAL A 105 22.26 13.54 31.91
CA VAL A 105 21.55 14.29 30.87
C VAL A 105 22.44 15.46 30.51
N ASP A 106 23.18 15.29 29.43
CA ASP A 106 24.01 16.34 28.86
C ASP A 106 23.08 17.47 28.39
N GLN A 107 23.30 18.65 28.95
CA GLN A 107 22.50 19.84 28.75
C GLN A 107 23.06 20.58 27.53
N PHE A 108 22.38 20.53 26.37
CA PHE A 108 22.73 21.40 25.25
C PHE A 108 21.52 22.08 24.60
N VAL A 109 21.45 23.38 24.88
CA VAL A 109 20.96 24.51 24.07
C VAL A 109 19.55 24.40 23.47
N THR A 110 18.63 25.11 24.11
CA THR A 110 17.41 25.61 23.50
C THR A 110 17.77 26.64 22.43
N GLU A 111 17.71 26.27 21.15
CA GLU A 111 17.40 27.25 20.12
C GLU A 111 15.88 27.32 19.97
N ASP A 112 15.35 28.48 20.33
CA ASP A 112 13.98 28.89 20.03
C ASP A 112 13.73 28.78 18.52
N PHE A 113 12.97 27.78 18.11
CA PHE A 113 12.36 27.76 16.78
C PHE A 113 10.84 27.79 16.92
N THR A 114 10.32 29.01 17.02
CA THR A 114 8.96 29.31 16.58
C THR A 114 8.96 29.30 15.05
N PHE A 115 8.83 28.11 14.44
CA PHE A 115 8.70 27.99 12.99
C PHE A 115 7.26 27.56 12.66
N SER A 116 6.46 28.52 12.23
CA SER A 116 5.23 28.27 11.49
C SER A 116 5.59 27.76 10.08
N VAL A 117 6.19 26.57 9.97
CA VAL A 117 6.44 25.94 8.67
C VAL A 117 5.08 25.45 8.18
N GLU A 118 4.65 25.88 7.01
CA GLU A 118 3.70 25.07 6.23
C GLU A 118 4.30 23.66 6.15
N GLN A 119 3.76 22.72 6.91
CA GLN A 119 4.35 21.38 6.98
C GLN A 119 4.39 20.81 5.57
N GLU A 120 5.59 20.46 5.09
CA GLU A 120 5.79 19.82 3.79
C GLU A 120 4.91 18.56 3.77
N GLU A 121 3.83 18.63 3.00
CA GLU A 121 2.81 17.59 2.88
C GLU A 121 2.95 16.94 1.51
N VAL A 122 3.16 15.63 1.50
CA VAL A 122 3.35 14.83 0.30
C VAL A 122 2.35 13.69 0.29
N GLU A 123 1.54 13.63 -0.75
CA GLU A 123 0.72 12.45 -1.01
C GLU A 123 1.57 11.37 -1.70
N PHE A 124 1.56 10.15 -1.16
CA PHE A 124 2.28 9.04 -1.75
C PHE A 124 1.50 7.74 -1.59
N THR A 125 1.59 6.85 -2.57
CA THR A 125 0.90 5.57 -2.54
C THR A 125 1.80 4.52 -1.90
N THR A 126 1.39 3.99 -0.75
CA THR A 126 2.01 2.84 -0.10
C THR A 126 0.94 1.91 0.41
N LYS A 127 1.22 0.61 0.46
CA LYS A 127 0.27 -0.41 0.92
C LYS A 127 -1.10 -0.33 0.22
N SER A 128 -1.09 -0.05 -1.08
CA SER A 128 -2.30 0.15 -1.92
C SER A 128 -3.20 1.32 -1.49
N ARG A 129 -2.68 2.30 -0.73
CA ARG A 129 -3.41 3.50 -0.32
C ARG A 129 -2.59 4.74 -0.61
N THR A 130 -3.22 5.73 -1.23
CA THR A 130 -2.66 7.07 -1.34
C THR A 130 -2.99 7.79 -0.05
N GLU A 131 -1.97 8.13 0.72
CA GLU A 131 -2.08 8.82 1.99
C GLU A 131 -1.23 10.08 1.94
N SER A 132 -1.61 11.07 2.74
CA SER A 132 -0.87 12.30 2.89
C SER A 132 0.12 12.22 4.06
N TYR A 133 1.37 12.57 3.81
CA TYR A 133 2.46 12.50 4.77
C TYR A 133 3.03 13.91 5.01
N ALA A 134 2.90 14.41 6.24
CA ALA A 134 3.34 15.75 6.61
C ALA A 134 4.25 15.78 7.85
N GLY A 135 5.19 16.72 7.86
CA GLY A 135 6.10 16.90 9.01
C GLY A 135 7.02 15.70 9.23
N ASN A 136 7.22 15.30 10.48
CA ASN A 136 8.20 14.27 10.84
C ASN A 136 7.92 12.92 10.19
N ILE A 137 6.65 12.55 9.94
CA ILE A 137 6.32 11.25 9.33
C ILE A 137 6.96 11.09 7.94
N LEU A 138 7.07 12.19 7.18
CA LEU A 138 7.67 12.19 5.85
C LEU A 138 9.13 11.75 5.89
N ASN A 139 9.85 11.98 7.00
CA ASN A 139 11.25 11.56 7.19
C ASN A 139 11.42 10.05 7.28
N PHE A 140 10.36 9.31 7.60
CA PHE A 140 10.38 7.85 7.66
C PHE A 140 9.94 7.20 6.36
N MET A 141 9.40 7.98 5.43
CA MET A 141 8.85 7.47 4.19
C MET A 141 9.95 7.29 3.15
N SER A 142 10.02 6.08 2.60
CA SER A 142 10.90 5.72 1.50
C SER A 142 10.15 4.88 0.48
N GLY A 143 10.14 5.32 -0.78
CA GLY A 143 9.34 4.65 -1.80
C GLY A 143 9.73 4.95 -3.23
N LEU A 144 9.54 3.95 -4.09
CA LEU A 144 9.72 4.02 -5.53
C LEU A 144 8.46 3.48 -6.20
N ASP A 145 7.69 4.38 -6.81
CA ASP A 145 6.53 4.02 -7.63
C ASP A 145 6.83 4.30 -9.11
N LEU A 146 6.94 3.22 -9.89
CA LEU A 146 7.13 3.23 -11.34
C LEU A 146 5.94 2.58 -12.07
N SER A 147 4.82 2.41 -11.37
CA SER A 147 3.68 1.67 -11.90
C SER A 147 2.98 2.36 -13.06
N ASP A 148 2.21 1.61 -13.84
CA ASP A 148 1.41 2.13 -14.95
C ASP A 148 2.25 2.92 -15.96
N ASN A 149 3.23 2.22 -16.53
CA ASN A 149 4.17 2.72 -17.54
C ASN A 149 4.36 1.64 -18.63
N ARG A 150 5.38 1.80 -19.48
CA ARG A 150 5.75 0.85 -20.55
C ARG A 150 7.16 0.31 -20.36
N LEU A 151 7.61 0.19 -19.11
CA LEU A 151 8.96 -0.28 -18.77
C LEU A 151 9.11 -1.76 -19.18
N THR A 152 10.29 -2.13 -19.64
CA THR A 152 10.61 -3.45 -20.21
C THR A 152 11.88 -4.01 -19.58
N GLY A 153 12.25 -5.24 -19.92
CA GLY A 153 13.47 -5.86 -19.39
C GLY A 153 13.27 -6.42 -17.98
N GLU A 154 14.36 -6.78 -17.31
CA GLU A 154 14.33 -7.45 -16.01
C GLU A 154 14.46 -6.46 -14.85
N ILE A 155 14.11 -6.90 -13.63
CA ILE A 155 14.49 -6.17 -12.41
C ILE A 155 15.99 -6.39 -12.22
N PRO A 156 16.83 -5.33 -12.19
CA PRO A 156 18.26 -5.48 -11.96
C PRO A 156 18.53 -6.08 -10.57
N SER A 157 19.49 -7.00 -10.48
CA SER A 157 19.86 -7.61 -9.19
C SER A 157 20.30 -6.58 -8.14
N GLU A 158 20.83 -5.45 -8.61
CA GLU A 158 21.26 -4.27 -7.85
C GLU A 158 20.11 -3.65 -7.05
N PHE A 159 18.85 -3.88 -7.42
CA PHE A 159 17.70 -3.42 -6.62
C PHE A 159 17.72 -4.01 -5.20
N GLY A 160 18.40 -5.14 -4.95
CA GLY A 160 18.65 -5.61 -3.58
C GLY A 160 19.43 -4.62 -2.70
N GLY A 161 20.10 -3.62 -3.29
CA GLY A 161 20.79 -2.53 -2.59
C GLY A 161 19.87 -1.46 -2.00
N LEU A 162 18.57 -1.45 -2.36
CA LEU A 162 17.56 -0.49 -1.87
C LEU A 162 17.12 -0.78 -0.43
N ILE A 163 18.06 -1.07 0.49
CA ILE A 163 17.75 -1.71 1.79
C ILE A 163 16.81 -0.91 2.70
N ALA A 164 16.67 0.40 2.47
CA ALA A 164 15.84 1.30 3.27
C ALA A 164 14.44 1.49 2.68
N ILE A 165 14.14 0.92 1.50
CA ILE A 165 12.86 1.11 0.82
C ILE A 165 11.71 0.46 1.59
N ARG A 166 10.62 1.21 1.81
CA ARG A 166 9.39 0.68 2.43
C ARG A 166 8.33 0.32 1.40
N ALA A 167 8.28 1.05 0.28
CA ALA A 167 7.30 0.80 -0.78
C ALA A 167 7.97 0.70 -2.16
N LEU A 168 7.81 -0.44 -2.82
CA LEU A 168 8.27 -0.65 -4.20
C LEU A 168 7.07 -1.09 -5.05
N ASN A 169 6.69 -0.24 -6.00
CA ASN A 169 5.59 -0.51 -6.92
C ASN A 169 6.10 -0.46 -8.37
N LEU A 170 6.15 -1.62 -9.01
CA LEU A 170 6.54 -1.80 -10.41
C LEU A 170 5.37 -2.33 -11.25
N SER A 171 4.15 -2.35 -10.70
CA SER A 171 3.00 -2.97 -11.31
C SER A 171 2.59 -2.31 -12.64
N ARG A 172 1.84 -3.04 -13.48
CA ARG A 172 1.30 -2.51 -14.76
C ARG A 172 2.41 -1.97 -15.68
N ASN A 173 3.37 -2.83 -15.98
CA ASN A 173 4.44 -2.57 -16.94
C ASN A 173 4.61 -3.79 -17.87
N PHE A 174 5.66 -3.81 -18.67
CA PHE A 174 6.07 -4.95 -19.52
C PHE A 174 7.38 -5.58 -19.01
N LEU A 175 7.63 -5.55 -17.70
CA LEU A 175 8.82 -6.15 -17.11
C LEU A 175 8.75 -7.67 -17.24
N GLN A 176 9.91 -8.32 -17.41
CA GLN A 176 10.04 -9.74 -17.71
C GLN A 176 11.21 -10.37 -16.93
N GLY A 177 11.53 -11.63 -17.24
CA GLY A 177 12.58 -12.38 -16.55
C GLY A 177 12.09 -12.97 -15.23
N SER A 178 13.03 -13.44 -14.41
CA SER A 178 12.74 -13.95 -13.06
C SER A 178 12.75 -12.85 -12.00
N ILE A 179 12.00 -13.03 -10.92
CA ILE A 179 12.11 -12.18 -9.74
C ILE A 179 13.51 -12.42 -9.12
N PRO A 180 14.37 -11.38 -9.00
CA PRO A 180 15.72 -11.57 -8.45
C PRO A 180 15.66 -11.97 -6.98
N SER A 181 16.42 -12.99 -6.58
CA SER A 181 16.52 -13.41 -5.19
C SER A 181 17.11 -12.31 -4.29
N SER A 182 17.90 -11.38 -4.86
CA SER A 182 18.45 -10.22 -4.16
C SER A 182 17.39 -9.28 -3.59
N LEU A 183 16.14 -9.32 -4.06
CA LEU A 183 15.04 -8.58 -3.44
C LEU A 183 14.76 -9.03 -2.00
N SER A 184 15.27 -10.19 -1.56
CA SER A 184 15.22 -10.60 -0.15
C SER A 184 16.06 -9.71 0.78
N MET A 185 16.94 -8.87 0.22
CA MET A 185 17.74 -7.90 0.97
C MET A 185 16.98 -6.62 1.36
N LEU A 186 15.76 -6.44 0.86
CA LEU A 186 14.91 -5.28 1.15
C LEU A 186 14.25 -5.41 2.53
N ILE A 187 15.06 -5.52 3.58
CA ILE A 187 14.60 -5.92 4.92
C ILE A 187 13.59 -4.96 5.56
N GLN A 188 13.48 -3.71 5.09
CA GLN A 188 12.50 -2.72 5.55
C GLN A 188 11.23 -2.64 4.70
N VAL A 189 11.11 -3.46 3.65
CA VAL A 189 9.99 -3.33 2.71
C VAL A 189 8.67 -3.75 3.35
N GLU A 190 7.68 -2.89 3.21
CA GLU A 190 6.33 -3.06 3.73
C GLU A 190 5.31 -3.32 2.61
N SER A 191 5.59 -2.82 1.40
CA SER A 191 4.73 -2.95 0.23
C SER A 191 5.56 -3.28 -1.01
N LEU A 192 5.34 -4.46 -1.58
CA LEU A 192 5.96 -4.92 -2.82
C LEU A 192 4.87 -5.31 -3.83
N ASP A 193 4.68 -4.50 -4.87
CA ASP A 193 3.75 -4.79 -5.96
C ASP A 193 4.48 -4.87 -7.29
N ILE A 194 4.47 -6.06 -7.90
CA ILE A 194 5.02 -6.33 -9.24
C ILE A 194 3.95 -6.94 -10.16
N SER A 195 2.68 -6.80 -9.81
CA SER A 195 1.55 -7.37 -10.54
C SER A 195 1.37 -6.76 -11.93
N TYR A 196 0.63 -7.44 -12.82
CA TYR A 196 0.41 -6.98 -14.20
C TYR A 196 1.72 -6.70 -14.94
N ASN A 197 2.58 -7.72 -15.01
CA ASN A 197 3.84 -7.72 -15.76
C ASN A 197 3.96 -9.06 -16.51
N ASN A 198 5.13 -9.34 -17.06
CA ASN A 198 5.45 -10.57 -17.77
C ASN A 198 6.54 -11.39 -17.06
N PHE A 199 6.61 -11.32 -15.71
CA PHE A 199 7.57 -12.10 -14.92
C PHE A 199 7.32 -13.60 -15.06
N SER A 200 8.39 -14.39 -15.01
CA SER A 200 8.38 -15.84 -15.19
C SER A 200 9.30 -16.53 -14.18
N GLY A 201 9.29 -17.86 -14.15
CA GLY A 201 10.03 -18.62 -13.16
C GLY A 201 9.37 -18.57 -11.78
N ASP A 202 10.09 -19.05 -10.77
CA ASP A 202 9.54 -19.23 -9.43
C ASP A 202 9.61 -17.95 -8.59
N ILE A 203 8.72 -17.84 -7.60
CA ILE A 203 8.85 -16.83 -6.54
C ILE A 203 10.00 -17.26 -5.63
N PRO A 204 11.09 -16.48 -5.49
CA PRO A 204 12.26 -16.90 -4.72
C PRO A 204 11.89 -17.17 -3.26
N SER A 205 12.22 -18.36 -2.76
CA SER A 205 11.98 -18.70 -1.35
C SER A 205 12.79 -17.84 -0.37
N SER A 206 13.83 -17.15 -0.85
CA SER A 206 14.57 -16.18 -0.05
C SER A 206 13.72 -15.01 0.40
N LEU A 207 12.62 -14.68 -0.30
CA LEU A 207 11.72 -13.59 0.10
C LEU A 207 11.04 -13.83 1.46
N ASP A 208 11.04 -15.08 1.97
CA ASP A 208 10.55 -15.41 3.31
C ASP A 208 11.22 -14.59 4.44
N SER A 209 12.40 -13.98 4.17
CA SER A 209 13.10 -13.09 5.10
C SER A 209 12.52 -11.67 5.20
N LEU A 210 11.53 -11.31 4.39
CA LEU A 210 10.91 -9.98 4.39
C LEU A 210 9.88 -9.86 5.53
N HIS A 211 10.37 -9.61 6.75
CA HIS A 211 9.55 -9.68 7.97
C HIS A 211 8.57 -8.51 8.17
N PHE A 212 8.77 -7.38 7.49
CA PHE A 212 7.88 -6.20 7.56
C PHE A 212 6.86 -6.14 6.43
N LEU A 213 6.89 -7.11 5.51
CA LEU A 213 6.04 -7.12 4.32
C LEU A 213 4.57 -7.25 4.71
N SER A 214 3.78 -6.22 4.37
CA SER A 214 2.35 -6.11 4.69
C SER A 214 1.47 -6.19 3.45
N ILE A 215 2.01 -5.81 2.30
CA ILE A 215 1.36 -5.92 0.99
C ILE A 215 2.35 -6.58 0.04
N PHE A 216 1.92 -7.68 -0.56
CA PHE A 216 2.66 -8.40 -1.59
C PHE A 216 1.72 -8.71 -2.74
N ASN A 217 2.05 -8.32 -3.96
CA ASN A 217 1.18 -8.60 -5.10
C ASN A 217 2.01 -8.98 -6.33
N VAL A 218 1.80 -10.21 -6.79
CA VAL A 218 2.45 -10.78 -7.98
C VAL A 218 1.43 -11.25 -9.01
N SER A 219 0.16 -10.86 -8.82
CA SER A 219 -0.93 -11.28 -9.69
C SER A 219 -0.72 -10.85 -11.14
N TYR A 220 -1.32 -11.58 -12.08
CA TYR A 220 -1.26 -11.31 -13.52
C TYR A 220 0.18 -11.22 -14.04
N ASN A 221 0.92 -12.31 -13.86
CA ASN A 221 2.25 -12.58 -14.41
C ASN A 221 2.28 -14.00 -15.01
N ASN A 222 3.46 -14.49 -15.40
CA ASN A 222 3.68 -15.85 -15.89
C ASN A 222 4.52 -16.69 -14.91
N LEU A 223 4.34 -16.48 -13.60
CA LEU A 223 5.12 -17.16 -12.55
C LEU A 223 4.74 -18.64 -12.43
N SER A 224 5.73 -19.44 -12.01
CA SER A 224 5.66 -20.89 -11.82
C SER A 224 6.06 -21.33 -10.42
N GLY A 225 5.93 -22.63 -10.15
CA GLY A 225 6.41 -23.23 -8.91
C GLY A 225 5.45 -23.05 -7.74
N ARG A 226 5.91 -23.40 -6.55
CA ARG A 226 5.07 -23.38 -5.35
C ARG A 226 4.96 -21.97 -4.77
N THR A 227 3.76 -21.56 -4.39
CA THR A 227 3.57 -20.29 -3.66
C THR A 227 4.26 -20.31 -2.29
N PRO A 228 4.86 -19.19 -1.84
CA PRO A 228 5.36 -19.08 -0.47
C PRO A 228 4.24 -19.25 0.57
N GLU A 229 4.53 -19.94 1.66
CA GLU A 229 3.56 -20.28 2.72
C GLU A 229 4.05 -19.88 4.13
N LYS A 230 5.24 -19.27 4.23
CA LYS A 230 5.91 -18.98 5.51
C LYS A 230 6.05 -17.49 5.77
N GLY A 231 6.36 -17.13 7.02
CA GLY A 231 6.59 -15.75 7.41
C GLY A 231 5.36 -14.87 7.14
N GLN A 232 5.56 -13.71 6.55
CA GLN A 232 4.46 -12.80 6.18
C GLN A 232 3.57 -13.36 5.06
N PHE A 233 4.06 -14.30 4.24
CA PHE A 233 3.27 -14.85 3.13
C PHE A 233 2.07 -15.67 3.55
N ALA A 234 2.06 -16.17 4.80
CA ALA A 234 0.91 -16.85 5.37
C ALA A 234 -0.32 -15.92 5.54
N ASN A 235 -0.11 -14.60 5.53
CA ASN A 235 -1.18 -13.60 5.68
C ASN A 235 -1.79 -13.17 4.33
N PHE A 236 -1.24 -13.60 3.19
CA PHE A 236 -1.73 -13.24 1.86
C PHE A 236 -2.75 -14.27 1.33
N ASP A 237 -3.68 -13.80 0.50
CA ASP A 237 -4.75 -14.62 -0.06
C ASP A 237 -4.55 -14.92 -1.55
N GLU A 238 -5.47 -15.70 -2.14
CA GLU A 238 -5.43 -16.10 -3.54
C GLU A 238 -5.30 -14.91 -4.51
N ARG A 239 -5.83 -13.73 -4.16
CA ARG A 239 -5.83 -12.55 -5.04
C ARG A 239 -4.43 -12.03 -5.30
N ASN A 240 -3.51 -12.17 -4.32
CA ASN A 240 -2.12 -11.75 -4.44
C ASN A 240 -1.35 -12.53 -5.52
N TYR A 241 -1.83 -13.73 -5.87
CA TYR A 241 -1.18 -14.66 -6.80
C TYR A 241 -2.00 -14.92 -8.08
N LYS A 242 -3.26 -14.44 -8.13
CA LYS A 242 -4.21 -14.66 -9.23
C LYS A 242 -3.60 -14.35 -10.60
N GLY A 243 -3.98 -15.10 -11.63
CA GLY A 243 -3.55 -14.81 -13.01
C GLY A 243 -2.15 -15.30 -13.35
N ASN A 244 -1.53 -16.12 -12.49
CA ASN A 244 -0.29 -16.85 -12.78
C ASN A 244 -0.59 -18.33 -13.06
N PRO A 245 -0.57 -18.79 -14.32
CA PRO A 245 -0.95 -20.15 -14.67
C PRO A 245 0.06 -21.22 -14.23
N GLY A 246 1.29 -20.87 -13.83
CA GLY A 246 2.29 -21.84 -13.35
C GLY A 246 2.34 -22.05 -11.83
N LEU A 247 1.80 -21.14 -11.02
CA LEU A 247 1.87 -21.19 -9.54
C LEU A 247 1.02 -22.29 -8.89
N CYS A 248 1.60 -23.27 -8.24
CA CYS A 248 0.85 -24.30 -7.53
C CYS A 248 0.93 -24.11 -6.00
N GLY A 249 0.09 -24.81 -5.24
CA GLY A 249 0.11 -24.77 -3.80
C GLY A 249 -1.29 -24.87 -3.17
N PRO A 250 -1.35 -25.11 -1.85
CA PRO A 250 -2.59 -25.21 -1.08
C PRO A 250 -3.40 -23.91 -1.11
N LEU A 251 -2.74 -22.74 -1.08
CA LEU A 251 -3.40 -21.42 -1.19
C LEU A 251 -4.22 -21.28 -2.49
N LEU A 252 -3.69 -21.83 -3.59
CA LEU A 252 -4.31 -21.78 -4.91
C LEU A 252 -5.19 -23.00 -5.20
N LYS A 253 -5.32 -23.94 -4.25
CA LYS A 253 -5.99 -25.23 -4.43
C LYS A 253 -5.54 -25.97 -5.68
N ARG A 254 -4.26 -25.84 -6.04
CA ARG A 254 -3.65 -26.43 -7.23
C ARG A 254 -2.50 -27.35 -6.85
N SER A 255 -2.57 -28.61 -7.27
CA SER A 255 -1.52 -29.60 -7.01
C SER A 255 -0.20 -29.22 -7.70
N CYS A 256 0.89 -29.25 -6.94
CA CYS A 256 2.25 -29.14 -7.48
C CYS A 256 2.68 -30.52 -8.00
N GLY A 257 2.55 -30.74 -9.30
CA GLY A 257 3.03 -31.95 -9.97
C GLY A 257 3.71 -31.59 -11.30
N PRO A 258 4.54 -32.49 -11.86
CA PRO A 258 5.07 -32.27 -13.20
C PRO A 258 3.89 -32.10 -14.16
N VAL A 259 3.91 -31.02 -14.93
CA VAL A 259 2.94 -30.79 -16.01
C VAL A 259 3.20 -31.87 -17.06
N ASN A 260 2.56 -33.02 -16.90
CA ASN A 260 2.44 -33.96 -18.01
C ASN A 260 1.62 -33.26 -19.07
N VAL A 261 2.26 -32.97 -20.20
CA VAL A 261 1.62 -32.50 -21.42
C VAL A 261 0.61 -33.58 -21.83
N ALA A 262 -0.64 -33.42 -21.38
CA ALA A 262 -1.73 -34.26 -21.83
C ALA A 262 -2.14 -33.78 -23.22
N GLN A 263 -1.70 -34.49 -24.25
CA GLN A 263 -2.42 -34.51 -25.52
C GLN A 263 -3.80 -35.19 -25.33
N PRO A 264 -4.81 -34.81 -26.15
CA PRO A 264 -6.21 -35.06 -25.83
C PRO A 264 -6.66 -36.45 -26.26
N GLY A 265 -7.50 -37.07 -25.43
CA GLY A 265 -8.39 -38.17 -25.79
C GLY A 265 -8.00 -39.53 -25.20
N ASN A 266 -8.77 -39.98 -24.21
CA ASN A 266 -9.53 -41.21 -24.40
C ASN A 266 -10.66 -41.35 -23.38
N VAL A 267 -11.83 -41.66 -23.94
CA VAL A 267 -13.05 -42.09 -23.27
C VAL A 267 -12.88 -43.57 -22.88
N GLY A 268 -13.35 -43.91 -21.68
CA GLY A 268 -13.53 -45.26 -21.14
C GLY A 268 -13.79 -45.12 -19.65
N ASP A 269 -15.04 -45.14 -19.17
CA ASP A 269 -15.96 -46.29 -19.02
C ASP A 269 -15.48 -47.33 -18.00
N HIS A 270 -16.45 -47.79 -17.20
CA HIS A 270 -16.41 -48.64 -15.99
C HIS A 270 -16.07 -47.91 -14.69
N GLY A 271 -16.90 -47.96 -13.65
CA GLY A 271 -18.08 -48.77 -13.40
C GLY A 271 -18.48 -48.58 -11.94
N GLU A 272 -19.78 -48.63 -11.69
CA GLU A 272 -20.45 -48.45 -10.40
C GLU A 272 -19.86 -49.28 -9.27
N ASN A 273 -19.88 -48.72 -8.05
CA ASN A 273 -20.34 -49.46 -6.88
C ASN A 273 -21.11 -48.53 -5.93
N VAL A 274 -22.32 -48.98 -5.62
CA VAL A 274 -23.38 -48.32 -4.86
C VAL A 274 -23.23 -48.58 -3.36
N GLY A 275 -23.60 -47.59 -2.56
CA GLY A 275 -23.88 -47.64 -1.12
C GLY A 275 -23.30 -46.39 -0.45
N ASP A 276 -24.03 -45.51 0.24
CA ASP A 276 -25.36 -45.58 0.82
C ASP A 276 -25.77 -44.15 1.25
N HIS A 277 -27.08 -43.90 1.28
CA HIS A 277 -27.80 -42.81 1.96
C HIS A 277 -27.31 -41.35 1.88
N GLY A 278 -28.01 -40.58 1.04
CA GLY A 278 -28.19 -39.13 1.22
C GLY A 278 -29.11 -38.56 0.16
N LYS A 279 -30.41 -38.49 0.44
CA LYS A 279 -31.37 -37.80 -0.43
C LYS A 279 -30.95 -36.34 -0.54
N GLU A 280 -30.45 -35.94 -1.70
CA GLU A 280 -30.38 -34.55 -2.12
C GLU A 280 -31.81 -34.02 -2.27
N ALA A 281 -32.34 -33.49 -1.17
CA ALA A 281 -33.39 -32.49 -1.25
C ALA A 281 -32.70 -31.18 -1.62
N ASP A 282 -32.98 -30.73 -2.83
CA ASP A 282 -32.71 -29.38 -3.32
C ASP A 282 -33.11 -28.38 -2.23
N GLY A 283 -32.10 -27.87 -1.52
CA GLY A 283 -32.25 -27.04 -0.34
C GLY A 283 -32.67 -25.65 -0.76
N ALA A 284 -33.95 -25.48 -1.09
CA ALA A 284 -34.59 -24.18 -1.16
C ALA A 284 -34.25 -23.45 0.14
N ILE A 285 -33.37 -22.44 0.05
CA ILE A 285 -33.02 -21.54 1.15
C ILE A 285 -34.33 -21.18 1.83
N ASP A 286 -34.45 -21.52 3.12
CA ASP A 286 -35.66 -21.24 3.89
C ASP A 286 -35.87 -19.73 3.88
N LYS A 287 -36.77 -19.29 3.00
CA LYS A 287 -37.08 -17.87 2.78
C LYS A 287 -37.51 -17.24 4.10
N VAL A 288 -38.09 -18.01 5.01
CA VAL A 288 -38.49 -17.55 6.34
C VAL A 288 -37.26 -17.26 7.19
N ALA A 289 -36.29 -18.19 7.27
CA ALA A 289 -35.04 -17.98 8.00
C ALA A 289 -34.19 -16.81 7.44
N PHE A 290 -34.12 -16.67 6.12
CA PHE A 290 -33.45 -15.53 5.48
C PHE A 290 -34.15 -14.21 5.77
N THR A 291 -35.48 -14.19 5.78
CA THR A 291 -36.26 -12.98 6.05
C THR A 291 -36.10 -12.55 7.51
N TRP A 292 -36.18 -13.48 8.46
CA TRP A 292 -35.99 -13.18 9.89
C TRP A 292 -34.57 -12.73 10.22
N SER A 293 -33.54 -13.26 9.55
CA SER A 293 -32.16 -12.80 9.76
C SER A 293 -31.92 -11.41 9.19
N PHE A 294 -32.55 -11.06 8.07
CA PHE A 294 -32.51 -9.71 7.51
C PHE A 294 -33.23 -8.69 8.40
N PHE A 295 -34.40 -9.02 8.94
CA PHE A 295 -35.09 -8.15 9.90
C PHE A 295 -34.32 -8.02 11.22
N GLY A 296 -33.72 -9.11 11.70
CA GLY A 296 -32.88 -9.10 12.89
C GLY A 296 -31.66 -8.19 12.72
N SER A 297 -30.93 -8.31 11.61
CA SER A 297 -29.75 -7.46 11.35
C SER A 297 -30.13 -6.00 11.20
N TYR A 298 -31.22 -5.70 10.49
CA TYR A 298 -31.73 -4.32 10.35
C TYR A 298 -32.09 -3.71 11.71
N LEU A 299 -32.78 -4.46 12.58
CA LEU A 299 -33.15 -3.99 13.92
C LEU A 299 -31.92 -3.72 14.80
N VAL A 300 -30.92 -4.61 14.76
CA VAL A 300 -29.66 -4.44 15.50
C VAL A 300 -28.91 -3.21 15.02
N THR A 301 -28.81 -2.98 13.70
CA THR A 301 -28.19 -1.79 13.14
C THR A 301 -28.93 -0.52 13.55
N LEU A 302 -30.26 -0.52 13.54
CA LEU A 302 -31.08 0.61 13.97
C LEU A 302 -30.82 0.95 15.45
N LEU A 303 -30.81 -0.08 16.32
CA LEU A 303 -30.54 0.10 17.75
C LEU A 303 -29.12 0.60 18.00
N ALA A 304 -28.13 0.10 17.26
CA ALA A 304 -26.75 0.58 17.37
C ALA A 304 -26.64 2.07 16.99
N LEU A 305 -27.31 2.50 15.93
CA LEU A 305 -27.35 3.91 15.54
C LEU A 305 -28.01 4.80 16.61
N VAL A 306 -29.13 4.35 17.19
CA VAL A 306 -29.79 5.05 18.30
C VAL A 306 -28.85 5.17 19.51
N VAL A 307 -28.15 4.08 19.85
CA VAL A 307 -27.19 4.08 20.96
C VAL A 307 -26.03 5.04 20.71
N ILE A 308 -25.46 5.05 19.49
CA ILE A 308 -24.38 5.98 19.10
C ILE A 308 -24.84 7.44 19.23
N VAL A 309 -26.06 7.74 18.79
CA VAL A 309 -26.66 9.08 18.92
C VAL A 309 -26.94 9.45 20.38
N CYS A 310 -27.30 8.48 21.24
CA CYS A 310 -27.56 8.70 22.66
C CYS A 310 -26.27 8.90 23.48
N ILE A 311 -25.19 8.18 23.16
CA ILE A 311 -23.92 8.23 23.89
C ILE A 311 -23.10 9.46 23.51
N SER A 312 -23.07 9.82 22.22
CA SER A 312 -22.22 10.91 21.75
C SER A 312 -23.01 12.22 21.59
N PRO A 313 -22.70 13.25 22.39
CA PRO A 313 -23.33 14.56 22.25
C PRO A 313 -22.99 15.22 20.90
N TYR A 314 -21.88 14.82 20.26
CA TYR A 314 -21.50 15.27 18.93
C TYR A 314 -22.45 14.73 17.84
N TYR A 315 -22.66 13.41 17.78
CA TYR A 315 -23.55 12.79 16.80
C TYR A 315 -25.01 13.23 16.99
N ARG A 316 -25.43 13.46 18.24
CA ARG A 316 -26.76 14.03 18.53
C ARG A 316 -26.98 15.41 17.91
N ARG A 317 -25.98 16.29 17.97
CA ARG A 317 -26.04 17.65 17.39
C ARG A 317 -25.97 17.63 15.86
N ALA A 318 -25.14 16.74 15.30
CA ALA A 318 -25.07 16.57 13.84
C ALA A 318 -26.39 16.01 13.27
N TRP A 319 -27.01 15.05 13.97
CA TRP A 319 -28.30 14.48 13.56
C TRP A 319 -29.44 15.51 13.65
N SER A 320 -29.52 16.31 14.72
CA SER A 320 -30.54 17.36 14.82
C SER A 320 -30.40 18.40 13.71
N TYR A 321 -29.17 18.82 13.39
CA TYR A 321 -28.90 19.73 12.29
C TYR A 321 -29.41 19.18 10.95
N TYR A 322 -29.16 17.90 10.66
CA TYR A 322 -29.58 17.28 9.41
C TYR A 322 -31.11 17.17 9.30
N ILE A 323 -31.79 16.83 10.40
CA ILE A 323 -33.25 16.80 10.47
C ILE A 323 -33.83 18.20 10.28
N ASP A 324 -33.25 19.23 10.92
CA ASP A 324 -33.71 20.61 10.78
C ASP A 324 -33.58 21.10 9.33
N VAL A 325 -32.47 20.79 8.65
CA VAL A 325 -32.28 21.10 7.22
C VAL A 325 -33.29 20.36 6.34
N LEU A 326 -33.56 19.09 6.61
CA LEU A 326 -34.55 18.32 5.86
C LEU A 326 -35.97 18.86 6.07
N VAL A 327 -36.36 19.20 7.30
CA VAL A 327 -37.66 19.80 7.61
C VAL A 327 -37.79 21.17 6.95
N LEU A 328 -36.75 22.02 7.03
CA LEU A 328 -36.73 23.33 6.38
C LEU A 328 -36.82 23.23 4.86
N SER A 329 -36.11 22.28 4.23
CA SER A 329 -36.18 22.09 2.77
C SER A 329 -37.57 21.64 2.32
N ARG A 330 -38.22 20.73 3.06
CA ARG A 330 -39.58 20.27 2.77
C ARG A 330 -40.64 21.33 3.08
N PHE A 331 -40.46 22.12 4.12
CA PHE A 331 -41.33 23.25 4.44
C PHE A 331 -41.22 24.35 3.39
N TYR A 332 -40.01 24.59 2.87
CA TYR A 332 -39.76 25.52 1.77
C TYR A 332 -40.43 25.07 0.46
N GLU A 333 -40.34 23.78 0.12
CA GLU A 333 -41.07 23.20 -1.02
C GLU A 333 -42.60 23.31 -0.83
N TYR A 334 -43.11 23.04 0.38
CA TYR A 334 -44.53 23.18 0.70
C TYR A 334 -45.03 24.64 0.57
N CYS A 335 -44.25 25.61 1.06
CA CYS A 335 -44.58 27.03 0.95
C CYS A 335 -44.52 27.54 -0.51
N ARG A 336 -43.62 26.98 -1.33
CA ARG A 336 -43.49 27.30 -2.75
C ARG A 336 -44.73 26.87 -3.56
N TYR A 337 -45.42 25.80 -3.14
CA TYR A 337 -46.62 25.31 -3.82
C TYR A 337 -47.91 26.06 -3.46
N ARG A 338 -47.90 26.91 -2.43
CA ARG A 338 -49.11 27.59 -1.90
C ARG A 338 -49.22 29.07 -2.23
N LYS A 339 -48.31 29.63 -3.03
CA LYS A 339 -48.44 30.98 -3.62
C LYS A 339 -48.99 30.88 -5.05
N TRP A 340 -50.28 30.60 -5.19
CA TRP A 340 -51.16 30.99 -6.30
C TRP A 340 -52.58 31.10 -5.78
#